data_AF-A0A031IF38-F1
#
_entry.id   AF-A0A031IF38-F1
#
_cell.length_a   1.000
_cell.length_b   1.000
_cell.length_c   1.000
_cell.angle_alpha   90.00
_cell.angle_beta   90.00
_cell.angle_gamma   90.00
#
_symmetry.space_group_name_H-M   'P 1'
#
loop_
_entity.id
_entity.type
_entity.pdbx_description
1 polymer ?
#
loop_
_entity_poly.entity_id
_entity_poly.type
_entity_poly.pdbx_seq_one_letter_code
_entity_poly.pdbx_strand_id
1 'polypeptide(L)'
;MAKKRWGGLAVAGAFLLTKGKVILALLKFSKFGGTLISFGISLLFYAQIFGVWFGVGLLYLLFIHEMGHLLAAKRLGFKTGPAIFVPFMGAVIGIKDTFRTPKQEAILAYGGPLAGLVSLIPLAIGYAVTGNDFWLVIFHLGALLNLFNLLPVSPLDGGRILAGLPIIVWVAGLAALIAYGITHFSLILLLIAFLGGSAVWKRYKFAKQYEANRSTLMLYRAARERVLRAKAEQERADAEVALAPELEGEEEQTIESTYDPIAWSLRLDLQDLRQASPEEARQEADDLLRYQYDAANDYDALLRRIDQRIEPLRLAEESVQYHQMPKKQQTITLLAYLALGAILFIAFEYSKGYLPTPS
;
A
#
# COMPACT_ATOMS: atom_id res chain seq x y z
N MET A 1 -9.36 31.18 -51.27
CA MET A 1 -8.20 31.02 -50.34
C MET A 1 -8.22 29.72 -49.50
N ALA A 2 -8.91 28.64 -49.91
CA ALA A 2 -9.08 27.44 -49.07
C ALA A 2 -8.08 26.29 -49.33
N LYS A 3 -7.37 26.27 -50.47
CA LYS A 3 -6.46 25.16 -50.83
C LYS A 3 -5.11 25.16 -50.08
N LYS A 4 -4.71 26.27 -49.44
CA LYS A 4 -3.37 26.40 -48.80
C LYS A 4 -3.31 25.83 -47.37
N ARG A 5 -4.45 25.68 -46.67
CA ARG A 5 -4.54 25.16 -45.28
C ARG A 5 -4.48 23.63 -45.20
N TRP A 6 -4.93 22.95 -46.25
CA TRP A 6 -4.89 21.48 -46.35
C TRP A 6 -3.48 20.93 -46.64
N GLY A 7 -2.66 21.69 -47.38
CA GLY A 7 -1.25 21.33 -47.62
C GLY A 7 -0.40 21.34 -46.34
N GLY A 8 -0.64 22.29 -45.42
CA GLY A 8 0.04 22.33 -44.13
C GLY A 8 -0.32 21.18 -43.19
N LEU A 9 -1.59 20.77 -43.17
CA LEU A 9 -2.07 19.61 -42.40
C LEU A 9 -1.59 18.27 -42.99
N ALA A 10 -1.53 18.16 -44.33
CA ALA A 10 -0.98 16.99 -45.00
C ALA A 10 0.54 16.85 -44.78
N VAL A 11 1.29 17.96 -44.79
CA VAL A 11 2.73 17.97 -44.49
C VAL A 11 3.00 17.71 -43.00
N ALA A 12 2.21 18.27 -42.08
CA ALA A 12 2.30 17.97 -40.65
C ALA A 12 1.92 16.50 -40.35
N GLY A 13 0.90 15.96 -41.02
CA GLY A 13 0.51 14.56 -40.93
C GLY A 13 1.56 13.61 -41.50
N ALA A 14 2.17 13.94 -42.64
CA ALA A 14 3.26 13.17 -43.23
C ALA A 14 4.55 13.24 -42.38
N PHE A 15 4.84 14.39 -41.76
CA PHE A 15 5.98 14.57 -40.85
C PHE A 15 5.79 13.78 -39.54
N LEU A 16 4.57 13.76 -38.99
CA LEU A 16 4.21 12.92 -37.84
C LEU A 16 4.23 11.43 -38.17
N LEU A 17 3.87 11.01 -39.38
CA LEU A 17 3.93 9.59 -39.78
C LEU A 17 5.36 9.10 -40.06
N THR A 18 6.23 9.95 -40.60
CA THR A 18 7.63 9.61 -40.92
C THR A 18 8.56 9.73 -39.71
N LYS A 19 8.38 10.75 -38.85
CA LYS A 19 9.18 10.93 -37.63
C LYS A 19 8.52 10.44 -36.35
N GLY A 20 7.22 10.12 -36.37
CA GLY A 20 6.49 9.62 -35.20
C GLY A 20 7.01 8.27 -34.71
N LYS A 21 7.40 7.36 -35.60
CA LYS A 21 8.08 6.11 -35.21
C LYS A 21 9.44 6.37 -34.52
N VAL A 22 10.18 7.38 -34.97
CA VAL A 22 11.48 7.76 -34.39
C VAL A 22 11.30 8.46 -33.05
N ILE A 23 10.28 9.31 -32.90
CA ILE A 23 9.91 9.97 -31.65
C ILE A 23 9.38 8.95 -30.65
N LEU A 24 8.53 8.01 -31.06
CA LEU A 24 8.07 6.89 -30.22
C LEU A 24 9.22 5.98 -29.82
N ALA A 25 10.18 5.71 -30.71
CA ALA A 25 11.38 4.95 -30.38
C ALA A 25 12.25 5.72 -29.36
N LEU A 26 12.54 7.00 -29.60
CA LEU A 26 13.30 7.85 -28.66
C LEU A 26 12.61 8.00 -27.31
N LEU A 27 11.28 8.09 -27.28
CA LEU A 27 10.49 8.07 -26.05
C LEU A 27 10.60 6.69 -25.37
N LYS A 28 10.43 5.59 -26.09
CA LYS A 28 10.61 4.23 -25.51
C LYS A 28 12.00 4.01 -24.92
N PHE A 29 13.04 4.65 -25.46
CA PHE A 29 14.41 4.59 -24.96
C PHE A 29 14.74 5.61 -23.85
N SER A 30 13.85 6.56 -23.58
CA SER A 30 13.98 7.52 -22.49
C SER A 30 13.39 6.94 -21.19
N LYS A 31 14.09 7.13 -20.07
CA LYS A 31 13.58 6.84 -18.71
C LYS A 31 12.24 7.52 -18.38
N PHE A 32 11.80 8.49 -19.18
CA PHE A 32 10.52 9.20 -19.04
C PHE A 32 9.56 9.00 -20.20
N GLY A 33 9.95 8.34 -21.29
CA GLY A 33 9.06 8.31 -22.45
C GLY A 33 7.88 7.36 -22.29
N GLY A 34 7.94 6.36 -21.41
CA GLY A 34 6.75 5.64 -20.96
C GLY A 34 5.71 6.58 -20.33
N THR A 35 6.16 7.51 -19.46
CA THR A 35 5.30 8.54 -18.86
C THR A 35 4.68 9.44 -19.92
N LEU A 36 5.48 9.99 -20.84
CA LEU A 36 4.99 10.90 -21.88
C LEU A 36 4.04 10.21 -22.87
N ILE A 37 4.30 8.96 -23.23
CA ILE A 37 3.40 8.15 -24.07
C ILE A 37 2.08 7.93 -23.35
N SER A 38 2.12 7.49 -22.09
CA SER A 38 0.91 7.24 -21.29
C SER A 38 0.08 8.52 -21.10
N PHE A 39 0.74 9.65 -20.84
CA PHE A 39 0.13 10.97 -20.73
C PHE A 39 -0.56 11.39 -22.02
N GLY A 40 0.09 11.20 -23.18
CA GLY A 40 -0.47 11.51 -24.49
C GLY A 40 -1.67 10.64 -24.85
N ILE A 41 -1.63 9.35 -24.50
CA ILE A 41 -2.76 8.41 -24.69
C ILE A 41 -3.95 8.84 -23.82
N SER A 42 -3.72 9.13 -22.53
CA SER A 42 -4.76 9.62 -21.63
C SER A 42 -5.36 10.93 -22.13
N LEU A 43 -4.54 11.88 -22.60
CA LEU A 43 -5.02 13.13 -23.16
C LEU A 43 -5.91 12.90 -24.39
N LEU A 44 -5.47 12.06 -25.33
CA LEU A 44 -6.23 11.75 -26.53
C LEU A 44 -7.59 11.13 -26.17
N PHE A 45 -7.59 10.22 -25.20
CA PHE A 45 -8.79 9.57 -24.72
C PHE A 45 -9.78 10.58 -24.08
N TYR A 46 -9.32 11.41 -23.15
CA TYR A 46 -10.18 12.44 -22.54
C TYR A 46 -10.65 13.49 -23.56
N ALA A 47 -9.80 13.85 -24.52
CA ALA A 47 -10.14 14.80 -25.56
C ALA A 47 -11.27 14.28 -26.47
N GLN A 48 -11.32 12.98 -26.75
CA GLN A 48 -12.38 12.36 -27.55
C GLN A 48 -13.75 12.39 -26.84
N ILE A 49 -13.78 12.25 -25.52
CA ILE A 49 -15.02 12.17 -24.75
C ILE A 49 -15.51 13.56 -24.33
N PHE A 50 -14.61 14.41 -23.83
CA PHE A 50 -14.95 15.66 -23.15
C PHE A 50 -14.43 16.92 -23.87
N GLY A 51 -13.70 16.75 -24.97
CA GLY A 51 -13.04 17.84 -25.68
C GLY A 51 -11.62 18.11 -25.18
N VAL A 52 -10.78 18.63 -26.08
CA VAL A 52 -9.33 18.78 -25.86
C VAL A 52 -9.00 19.64 -24.63
N TRP A 53 -9.65 20.79 -24.49
CA TRP A 53 -9.37 21.72 -23.39
C TRP A 53 -9.73 21.16 -22.02
N PHE A 54 -10.87 20.46 -21.93
CA PHE A 54 -11.27 19.77 -20.71
C PHE A 54 -10.31 18.64 -20.36
N GLY A 55 -9.89 17.85 -21.36
CA GLY A 55 -8.86 16.82 -21.18
C GLY A 55 -7.54 17.38 -20.68
N VAL A 56 -7.09 18.54 -21.19
CA VAL A 56 -5.90 19.24 -20.69
C VAL A 56 -6.09 19.68 -19.23
N GLY A 57 -7.25 20.25 -18.89
CA GLY A 57 -7.56 20.67 -17.52
C GLY A 57 -7.57 19.51 -16.52
N LEU A 58 -8.23 18.40 -16.86
CA LEU A 58 -8.20 17.18 -16.04
C LEU A 58 -6.78 16.63 -15.85
N LEU A 59 -6.02 16.58 -16.94
CA LEU A 59 -4.67 16.05 -16.92
C LEU A 59 -3.71 16.94 -16.13
N TYR A 60 -3.91 18.26 -16.16
CA TYR A 60 -3.23 19.21 -15.28
C TYR A 60 -3.47 18.88 -13.80
N LEU A 61 -4.73 18.66 -13.39
CA LEU A 61 -5.08 18.33 -12.02
C LEU A 61 -4.42 17.02 -11.56
N LEU A 62 -4.57 15.95 -12.35
CA LEU A 62 -3.97 14.65 -12.08
C LEU A 62 -2.45 14.73 -12.02
N PHE A 63 -1.83 15.44 -12.96
CA PHE A 63 -0.38 15.59 -13.00
C PHE A 63 0.16 16.29 -11.76
N ILE A 64 -0.41 17.43 -11.36
CA ILE A 64 0.07 18.18 -10.19
C ILE A 64 -0.12 17.37 -8.90
N HIS A 65 -1.27 16.70 -8.76
CA HIS A 65 -1.54 15.79 -7.65
C HIS A 65 -0.46 14.70 -7.56
N GLU A 66 -0.20 13.98 -8.65
CA GLU A 66 0.79 12.90 -8.66
C GLU A 66 2.23 13.39 -8.45
N MET A 67 2.56 14.59 -8.97
CA MET A 67 3.85 15.22 -8.66
C MET A 67 4.00 15.53 -7.17
N GLY A 68 2.90 15.80 -6.46
CA GLY A 68 2.87 15.92 -5.01
C GLY A 68 3.35 14.65 -4.30
N HIS A 69 2.83 13.49 -4.67
CA HIS A 69 3.30 12.20 -4.16
C HIS A 69 4.77 11.96 -4.52
N LEU A 70 5.16 12.23 -5.76
CA LEU A 70 6.55 12.04 -6.20
C LEU A 70 7.52 12.90 -5.39
N LEU A 71 7.15 14.16 -5.13
CA LEU A 71 7.95 15.08 -4.32
C LEU A 71 8.05 14.61 -2.87
N ALA A 72 6.95 14.15 -2.29
CA ALA A 72 6.94 13.58 -0.94
C ALA A 72 7.81 12.31 -0.85
N ALA A 73 7.71 11.40 -1.83
CA ALA A 73 8.55 10.21 -1.91
C ALA A 73 10.05 10.56 -1.97
N LYS A 74 10.42 11.53 -2.81
CA LYS A 74 11.81 12.02 -2.91
C LYS A 74 12.31 12.62 -1.60
N ARG A 75 11.47 13.40 -0.89
CA ARG A 75 11.82 13.96 0.42
C ARG A 75 12.00 12.89 1.51
N LEU A 76 11.27 11.78 1.40
CA LEU A 76 11.42 10.61 2.27
C LEU A 76 12.63 9.72 1.88
N GLY A 77 13.34 10.04 0.80
CA GLY A 77 14.49 9.30 0.31
C GLY A 77 14.13 8.02 -0.45
N PHE A 78 12.87 7.84 -0.87
CA PHE A 78 12.46 6.65 -1.61
C PHE A 78 12.91 6.68 -3.06
N LYS A 79 13.34 5.51 -3.55
CA LYS A 79 13.64 5.27 -4.96
C LYS A 79 12.33 5.18 -5.74
N THR A 80 12.12 6.18 -6.58
CA THR A 80 10.92 6.30 -7.42
C THR A 80 11.22 5.88 -8.86
N GLY A 81 10.31 5.10 -9.43
CA GLY A 81 10.26 4.76 -10.84
C GLY A 81 9.51 5.82 -11.67
N PRO A 82 9.36 5.59 -12.98
CA PRO A 82 8.56 6.46 -13.83
C PRO A 82 7.09 6.45 -13.40
N ALA A 83 6.41 7.59 -13.56
CA ALA A 83 4.96 7.68 -13.40
C ALA A 83 4.27 7.16 -14.68
N ILE A 84 3.21 6.37 -14.55
CA ILE A 84 2.42 5.89 -15.69
C ILE A 84 1.01 6.45 -15.56
N PHE A 85 0.59 7.29 -16.51
CA PHE A 85 -0.76 7.85 -16.53
C PHE A 85 -1.73 6.83 -17.13
N VAL A 86 -2.71 6.42 -16.34
CA VAL A 86 -3.76 5.48 -16.74
C VAL A 86 -5.07 6.27 -16.83
N PRO A 87 -5.75 6.27 -17.99
CA PRO A 87 -7.06 6.91 -18.12
C PRO A 87 -8.01 6.45 -17.00
N PHE A 88 -8.76 7.39 -16.42
CA PHE A 88 -9.69 7.22 -15.31
C PHE A 88 -9.13 6.80 -13.95
N MET A 89 -7.87 6.35 -13.90
CA MET A 89 -7.24 5.86 -12.66
C MET A 89 -6.20 6.83 -12.10
N GLY A 90 -5.74 7.81 -12.89
CA GLY A 90 -4.74 8.80 -12.48
C GLY A 90 -3.33 8.44 -12.94
N ALA A 91 -2.30 8.66 -12.14
CA ALA A 91 -0.97 8.14 -12.43
C ALA A 91 -0.53 7.11 -11.39
N VAL A 92 0.12 6.05 -11.83
CA VAL A 92 0.75 5.09 -10.94
C VAL A 92 2.23 5.42 -10.86
N ILE A 93 2.70 5.77 -9.67
CA ILE A 93 4.13 5.94 -9.40
C ILE A 93 4.68 4.60 -8.89
N GLY A 94 5.64 4.03 -9.60
CA GLY A 94 6.35 2.85 -9.14
C GLY A 94 7.25 3.20 -7.94
N ILE A 95 6.80 2.98 -6.72
CA ILE A 95 7.65 3.08 -5.53
C ILE A 95 8.33 1.72 -5.34
N LYS A 96 9.67 1.70 -5.39
CA LYS A 96 10.45 0.46 -5.31
C LYS A 96 10.74 0.02 -3.87
N ASP A 97 10.53 0.92 -2.91
CA ASP A 97 10.80 0.67 -1.49
C ASP A 97 9.51 0.33 -0.74
N THR A 98 9.60 -0.56 0.25
CA THR A 98 8.50 -0.84 1.18
C THR A 98 8.39 0.25 2.25
N PHE A 99 7.16 0.61 2.62
CA PHE A 99 6.91 1.57 3.69
C PHE A 99 7.43 1.02 5.02
N ARG A 100 8.27 1.79 5.72
CA ARG A 100 8.84 1.36 7.02
C ARG A 100 7.98 1.78 8.21
N THR A 101 7.14 2.82 8.05
CA THR A 101 6.25 3.32 9.11
C THR A 101 4.97 3.93 8.54
N PRO A 102 3.83 3.88 9.26
CA PRO A 102 2.59 4.55 8.85
C PRO A 102 2.74 6.08 8.75
N LYS A 103 3.70 6.69 9.46
CA LYS A 103 4.02 8.12 9.33
C LYS A 103 4.56 8.44 7.94
N GLN A 104 5.49 7.62 7.43
CA GLN A 104 6.04 7.82 6.09
C GLN A 104 4.96 7.65 5.03
N GLU A 105 4.08 6.65 5.19
CA GLU A 105 2.93 6.48 4.30
C GLU A 105 2.02 7.71 4.34
N ALA A 106 1.68 8.22 5.53
CA ALA A 106 0.84 9.41 5.66
C ALA A 106 1.47 10.65 5.01
N ILE A 107 2.78 10.90 5.23
CA ILE A 107 3.49 12.02 4.59
C ILE A 107 3.48 11.89 3.06
N LEU A 108 3.70 10.68 2.54
CA LEU A 108 3.63 10.42 1.11
C LEU A 108 2.22 10.69 0.56
N ALA A 109 1.20 10.13 1.22
CA ALA A 109 -0.19 10.23 0.80
C ALA A 109 -0.72 11.67 0.91
N TYR A 110 -0.22 12.48 1.84
CA TYR A 110 -0.50 13.92 1.87
C TYR A 110 0.04 14.70 0.67
N GLY A 111 1.12 14.20 0.06
CA GLY A 111 1.79 14.88 -1.04
C GLY A 111 0.82 15.27 -2.16
N GLY A 112 -0.05 14.34 -2.57
CA GLY A 112 -1.01 14.55 -3.64
C GLY A 112 -2.07 15.60 -3.32
N PRO A 113 -2.89 15.42 -2.29
CA PRO A 113 -3.92 16.37 -1.88
C PRO A 113 -3.38 17.79 -1.62
N LEU A 114 -2.18 17.92 -1.04
CA LEU A 114 -1.56 19.24 -0.82
C LEU A 114 -1.14 19.91 -2.13
N ALA A 115 -0.50 19.17 -3.04
CA ALA A 115 -0.14 19.71 -4.36
C ALA A 115 -1.39 20.04 -5.19
N GLY A 116 -2.42 19.19 -5.12
CA GLY A 116 -3.69 19.42 -5.78
C GLY A 116 -4.43 20.65 -5.23
N LEU A 117 -4.39 20.90 -3.92
CA LEU A 117 -4.88 22.16 -3.34
C LEU A 117 -4.14 23.38 -3.93
N VAL A 118 -2.81 23.33 -3.99
CA VAL A 118 -1.99 24.41 -4.59
C VAL A 118 -2.33 24.61 -6.07
N SER A 119 -2.67 23.53 -6.78
CA SER A 119 -3.04 23.60 -8.21
C SER A 119 -4.29 24.44 -8.48
N LEU A 120 -5.13 24.68 -7.45
CA LEU A 120 -6.36 25.47 -7.56
C LEU A 120 -6.08 26.97 -7.68
N ILE A 121 -4.95 27.45 -7.16
CA ILE A 121 -4.58 28.87 -7.14
C ILE A 121 -4.54 29.48 -8.54
N PRO A 122 -3.77 28.95 -9.51
CA PRO A 122 -3.75 29.52 -10.86
C PRO A 122 -5.10 29.39 -11.58
N LEU A 123 -5.93 28.39 -11.25
CA LEU A 123 -7.28 28.26 -11.81
C LEU A 123 -8.20 29.37 -11.30
N ALA A 124 -8.14 29.69 -10.01
CA ALA A 124 -8.88 30.81 -9.43
C ALA A 124 -8.45 32.16 -10.03
N ILE A 125 -7.14 32.37 -10.19
CA ILE A 125 -6.60 33.58 -10.84
C ILE A 125 -7.06 33.65 -12.31
N GLY A 126 -7.00 32.53 -13.03
CA GLY A 126 -7.44 32.45 -14.43
C GLY A 126 -8.91 32.85 -14.59
N TYR A 127 -9.78 32.35 -13.70
CA TYR A 127 -11.19 32.75 -13.68
C TYR A 127 -11.34 34.25 -13.37
N ALA A 128 -10.69 34.75 -12.33
CA ALA A 128 -10.80 36.15 -11.91
C ALA A 128 -10.34 37.15 -13.00
N VAL A 129 -9.33 36.78 -13.80
CA VAL A 129 -8.80 37.65 -14.86
C VAL A 129 -9.62 37.57 -16.15
N THR A 130 -10.11 36.38 -16.50
CA THR A 130 -10.72 36.15 -17.83
C THR A 130 -12.24 36.08 -17.83
N GLY A 131 -12.86 35.83 -16.67
CA GLY A 131 -14.29 35.52 -16.56
C GLY A 131 -14.71 34.24 -17.29
N ASN A 132 -13.75 33.41 -17.74
CA ASN A 132 -14.07 32.21 -18.52
C ASN A 132 -14.40 31.03 -17.59
N ASP A 133 -15.62 30.51 -17.71
CA ASP A 133 -16.15 29.40 -16.93
C ASP A 133 -15.31 28.12 -17.01
N PHE A 134 -14.51 27.94 -18.06
CA PHE A 134 -13.56 26.83 -18.15
C PHE A 134 -12.68 26.72 -16.90
N TRP A 135 -12.11 27.84 -16.44
CA TRP A 135 -11.23 27.84 -15.27
C TRP A 135 -11.97 27.42 -14.00
N LEU A 136 -13.21 27.88 -13.85
CA LEU A 136 -14.06 27.57 -12.73
C LEU A 136 -14.47 26.09 -12.72
N VAL A 137 -14.81 25.53 -13.89
CA VAL A 137 -15.15 24.10 -14.03
C VAL A 137 -13.95 23.24 -13.64
N ILE A 138 -12.74 23.56 -14.13
CA ILE A 138 -11.53 22.81 -13.76
C ILE A 138 -11.17 23.02 -12.28
N PHE A 139 -11.38 24.21 -11.72
CA PHE A 139 -11.22 24.46 -10.28
C PHE A 139 -12.15 23.57 -9.45
N HIS A 140 -13.43 23.52 -9.81
CA HIS A 140 -14.44 22.70 -9.15
C HIS A 140 -14.07 21.22 -9.19
N LEU A 141 -13.67 20.73 -10.37
CA LEU A 141 -13.20 19.35 -10.54
C LEU A 141 -11.92 19.07 -9.76
N GLY A 142 -11.00 20.03 -9.67
CA GLY A 142 -9.80 19.91 -8.87
C GLY A 142 -10.10 19.77 -7.38
N ALA A 143 -11.01 20.59 -6.85
CA ALA A 143 -11.46 20.47 -5.46
C ALA A 143 -12.13 19.11 -5.21
N LEU A 144 -13.03 18.69 -6.11
CA LEU A 144 -13.71 17.40 -6.04
C LEU A 144 -12.75 16.22 -6.08
N LEU A 145 -11.76 16.24 -6.98
CA LEU A 145 -10.77 15.18 -7.14
C LEU A 145 -9.94 14.99 -5.86
N ASN A 146 -9.48 16.09 -5.27
CA ASN A 146 -8.71 16.03 -4.03
C ASN A 146 -9.59 15.61 -2.83
N LEU A 147 -10.86 16.05 -2.75
CA LEU A 147 -11.80 15.56 -1.74
C LEU A 147 -12.08 14.06 -1.88
N PHE A 148 -12.25 13.60 -3.11
CA PHE A 148 -12.44 12.19 -3.41
C PHE A 148 -11.23 11.37 -2.96
N ASN A 149 -10.01 11.81 -3.28
CA ASN A 149 -8.80 11.15 -2.81
C ASN A 149 -8.62 11.23 -1.28
N LEU A 150 -9.21 12.22 -0.60
CA LEU A 150 -9.26 12.29 0.86
C LEU A 150 -10.39 11.46 1.47
N LEU A 151 -11.13 10.62 0.75
CA LEU A 151 -12.10 9.73 1.41
C LEU A 151 -11.37 8.69 2.29
N PRO A 152 -11.93 8.32 3.46
CA PRO A 152 -11.30 7.41 4.43
C PRO A 152 -11.41 5.94 4.00
N VAL A 153 -11.02 5.63 2.75
CA VAL A 153 -11.16 4.32 2.12
C VAL A 153 -9.89 3.98 1.34
N SER A 154 -9.31 2.81 1.57
CA SER A 154 -8.18 2.30 0.77
C SER A 154 -8.70 1.82 -0.59
N PRO A 155 -8.02 2.09 -1.73
CA PRO A 155 -6.63 2.57 -1.87
C PRO A 155 -6.45 4.09 -1.98
N LEU A 156 -7.47 4.91 -1.68
CA LEU A 156 -7.39 6.37 -1.78
C LEU A 156 -6.43 6.95 -0.74
N ASP A 157 -5.93 8.15 -0.99
CA ASP A 157 -4.95 8.82 -0.13
C ASP A 157 -5.45 9.01 1.29
N GLY A 158 -6.73 9.30 1.49
CA GLY A 158 -7.33 9.45 2.81
C GLY A 158 -7.21 8.15 3.62
N GLY A 159 -7.46 6.99 3.01
CA GLY A 159 -7.21 5.70 3.65
C GLY A 159 -5.74 5.52 4.07
N ARG A 160 -4.79 5.96 3.24
CA ARG A 160 -3.35 5.84 3.50
C ARG A 160 -2.85 6.83 4.56
N ILE A 161 -3.38 8.06 4.56
CA ILE A 161 -3.13 9.08 5.58
C ILE A 161 -3.61 8.59 6.95
N LEU A 162 -4.80 8.01 7.00
CA LEU A 162 -5.43 7.57 8.24
C LEU A 162 -4.96 6.18 8.71
N ALA A 163 -4.10 5.48 7.95
CA ALA A 163 -3.63 4.14 8.28
C ALA A 163 -3.03 4.04 9.69
N GLY A 164 -2.21 5.01 10.10
CA GLY A 164 -1.63 5.02 11.46
C GLY A 164 -2.57 5.47 12.58
N LEU A 165 -3.82 5.85 12.26
CA LEU A 165 -4.78 6.37 13.25
C LEU A 165 -5.66 5.28 13.85
N PRO A 166 -6.22 5.51 15.05
CA PRO A 166 -7.14 4.57 15.70
C PRO A 166 -8.35 4.19 14.83
N ILE A 167 -8.86 2.97 14.99
CA ILE A 167 -10.01 2.45 14.21
C ILE A 167 -11.26 3.32 14.36
N ILE A 168 -11.44 4.00 15.49
CA ILE A 168 -12.58 4.91 15.70
C ILE A 168 -12.60 6.07 14.70
N VAL A 169 -11.43 6.54 14.24
CA VAL A 169 -11.35 7.61 13.23
C VAL A 169 -11.87 7.11 11.89
N TRP A 170 -11.56 5.86 11.53
CA TRP A 170 -12.07 5.24 10.32
C TRP A 170 -13.58 5.02 10.38
N VAL A 171 -14.08 4.50 11.51
CA VAL A 171 -15.53 4.30 11.71
C VAL A 171 -16.28 5.63 11.64
N ALA A 172 -15.77 6.68 12.29
CA ALA A 172 -16.36 8.01 12.24
C ALA A 172 -16.33 8.59 10.81
N GLY A 173 -15.21 8.44 10.10
CA GLY A 173 -15.10 8.88 8.70
C GLY A 173 -16.06 8.14 7.77
N LEU A 174 -16.21 6.82 7.93
CA LEU A 174 -17.18 6.05 7.15
C LEU A 174 -18.63 6.41 7.49
N ALA A 175 -18.95 6.62 8.77
CA ALA A 175 -20.28 7.04 9.18
C ALA A 175 -20.65 8.40 8.57
N ALA A 176 -19.71 9.36 8.56
CA ALA A 176 -19.88 10.65 7.90
C ALA A 176 -20.08 10.48 6.38
N LEU A 177 -19.30 9.60 5.74
CA LEU A 177 -19.44 9.31 4.31
C LEU A 177 -20.80 8.68 3.97
N ILE A 178 -21.29 7.76 4.79
CA ILE A 178 -22.62 7.13 4.63
C ILE A 178 -23.71 8.19 4.81
N ALA A 179 -23.65 9.00 5.86
CA ALA A 179 -24.62 10.06 6.11
C ALA A 179 -24.67 11.05 4.94
N TYR A 180 -23.51 11.46 4.43
CA TYR A 180 -23.42 12.33 3.25
C TYR A 180 -23.97 11.64 1.99
N GLY A 181 -23.65 10.35 1.78
CA GLY A 181 -24.16 9.56 0.66
C GLY A 181 -25.69 9.42 0.67
N ILE A 182 -26.30 9.20 1.84
CA ILE A 182 -27.77 9.11 1.99
C ILE A 182 -28.42 10.47 1.72
N THR A 183 -27.91 11.54 2.34
CA THR A 183 -28.51 12.89 2.20
C THR A 183 -28.48 13.43 0.77
N HIS A 184 -27.48 13.02 -0.03
CA HIS A 184 -27.33 13.43 -1.43
C HIS A 184 -27.76 12.34 -2.43
N PHE A 185 -28.39 11.25 -1.96
CA PHE A 185 -28.82 10.10 -2.78
C PHE A 185 -27.72 9.54 -3.70
N SER A 186 -26.46 9.55 -3.25
CA SER A 186 -25.31 9.13 -4.04
C SER A 186 -24.98 7.66 -3.82
N LEU A 187 -25.43 6.81 -4.75
CA LEU A 187 -25.14 5.37 -4.73
C LEU A 187 -23.62 5.07 -4.77
N ILE A 188 -22.85 5.91 -5.46
CA ILE A 188 -21.39 5.76 -5.57
C ILE A 188 -20.73 5.92 -4.21
N LEU A 189 -21.13 6.93 -3.41
CA LEU A 189 -20.55 7.14 -2.08
C LEU A 189 -20.92 6.02 -1.12
N LEU A 190 -22.13 5.46 -1.24
CA LEU A 190 -22.55 4.29 -0.45
C LEU A 190 -21.75 3.03 -0.83
N LEU A 191 -21.49 2.82 -2.12
CA LEU A 191 -20.62 1.73 -2.58
C LEU A 191 -19.18 1.89 -2.06
N ILE A 192 -18.63 3.11 -2.12
CA ILE A 192 -17.29 3.40 -1.57
C ILE A 192 -17.26 3.14 -0.06
N ALA A 193 -18.29 3.57 0.67
CA ALA A 193 -18.40 3.31 2.10
C ALA A 193 -18.50 1.80 2.42
N PHE A 194 -19.25 1.03 1.62
CA PHE A 194 -19.32 -0.42 1.75
C PHE A 194 -17.96 -1.08 1.57
N LEU A 195 -17.22 -0.72 0.52
CA LEU A 195 -15.85 -1.21 0.28
C LEU A 195 -14.90 -0.81 1.41
N GLY A 196 -14.98 0.43 1.90
CA GLY A 196 -14.22 0.88 3.06
C GLY A 196 -14.56 0.09 4.34
N GLY A 197 -15.83 -0.27 4.51
CA GLY A 197 -16.31 -1.04 5.67
C GLY A 197 -15.67 -2.41 5.73
N SER A 198 -15.48 -3.05 4.57
CA SER A 198 -14.78 -4.34 4.48
C SER A 198 -13.31 -4.25 4.95
N ALA A 199 -12.62 -3.14 4.65
CA ALA A 199 -11.24 -2.91 5.08
C ALA A 199 -11.16 -2.67 6.60
N VAL A 200 -12.09 -1.89 7.16
CA VAL A 200 -12.20 -1.68 8.61
C VAL A 200 -12.50 -2.99 9.33
N TRP A 201 -13.41 -3.80 8.79
CA TRP A 201 -13.74 -5.13 9.33
C TRP A 201 -12.51 -6.05 9.34
N LYS A 202 -11.74 -6.08 8.25
CA LYS A 202 -10.50 -6.86 8.16
C LYS A 202 -9.49 -6.41 9.21
N ARG A 203 -9.30 -5.10 9.40
CA ARG A 203 -8.42 -4.52 10.43
C ARG A 203 -8.86 -4.90 11.84
N TYR A 204 -10.16 -4.82 12.13
CA TYR A 204 -10.74 -5.24 13.40
C TYR A 204 -10.49 -6.74 13.67
N LYS A 205 -10.74 -7.59 12.67
CA LYS A 205 -10.51 -9.04 12.77
C LYS A 205 -9.05 -9.36 13.09
N PHE A 206 -8.09 -8.72 12.42
CA PHE A 206 -6.66 -8.90 12.71
C PHE A 206 -6.28 -8.43 14.11
N ALA A 207 -6.79 -7.29 14.56
CA ALA A 207 -6.52 -6.79 15.91
C ALA A 207 -7.00 -7.78 16.97
N LYS A 208 -8.24 -8.28 16.83
CA LYS A 208 -8.81 -9.29 17.72
C LYS A 208 -8.04 -10.62 17.66
N GLN A 209 -7.63 -11.04 16.46
CA GLN A 209 -6.83 -12.25 16.28
C GLN A 209 -5.47 -12.14 16.97
N TYR A 210 -4.78 -11.00 16.85
CA TYR A 210 -3.49 -10.79 17.51
C TYR A 210 -3.63 -10.77 19.03
N GLU A 211 -4.61 -10.05 19.57
CA GLU A 211 -4.84 -9.97 21.01
C GLU A 211 -5.13 -11.35 21.63
N ALA A 212 -5.99 -12.13 20.98
CA ALA A 212 -6.35 -13.48 21.45
C ALA A 212 -5.22 -14.52 21.33
N ASN A 213 -4.25 -14.31 20.42
CA ASN A 213 -3.21 -15.31 20.12
C ASN A 213 -1.80 -14.81 20.41
N ARG A 214 -1.64 -13.73 21.19
CA ARG A 214 -0.33 -13.13 21.48
C ARG A 214 0.59 -14.13 22.19
N SER A 215 0.07 -14.82 23.19
CA SER A 215 0.79 -15.84 23.96
C SER A 215 1.24 -16.99 23.05
N THR A 216 0.33 -17.47 22.20
CA THR A 216 0.58 -18.52 21.21
C THR A 216 1.64 -18.11 20.18
N LEU A 217 1.61 -16.87 19.69
CA LEU A 217 2.64 -16.35 18.78
C LEU A 217 4.03 -16.36 19.44
N MET A 218 4.12 -15.92 20.71
CA MET A 218 5.38 -15.93 21.46
C MET A 218 5.89 -17.35 21.70
N LEU A 219 5.00 -18.29 22.04
CA LEU A 219 5.31 -19.71 22.14
C LEU A 219 5.93 -20.23 20.84
N TYR A 220 5.25 -20.05 19.70
CA TYR A 220 5.74 -20.57 18.43
C TYR A 220 7.07 -19.92 18.00
N ARG A 221 7.29 -18.63 18.25
CA ARG A 221 8.58 -17.97 18.02
C ARG A 221 9.69 -18.60 18.84
N ALA A 222 9.45 -18.76 20.14
CA ALA A 222 10.39 -19.35 21.07
C ALA A 222 10.69 -20.82 20.72
N ALA A 223 9.69 -21.57 20.26
CA ALA A 223 9.84 -22.94 19.77
C ALA A 223 10.67 -22.97 18.48
N ARG A 224 10.35 -22.12 17.49
CA ARG A 224 11.09 -22.00 16.23
C ARG A 224 12.57 -21.73 16.45
N GLU A 225 12.91 -20.81 17.34
CA GLU A 225 14.31 -20.51 17.66
C GLU A 225 15.05 -21.71 18.26
N ARG A 226 14.40 -22.48 19.14
CA ARG A 226 14.97 -23.71 19.72
C ARG A 226 15.20 -24.78 18.65
N VAL A 227 14.22 -25.00 17.78
CA VAL A 227 14.33 -25.96 16.67
C VAL A 227 15.45 -25.57 15.70
N LEU A 228 15.60 -24.27 15.40
CA LEU A 228 16.70 -23.79 14.57
C LEU A 228 18.08 -24.01 15.22
N ARG A 229 18.20 -23.89 16.55
CA ARG A 229 19.43 -24.20 17.27
C ARG A 229 19.74 -25.68 17.22
N ALA A 230 18.77 -26.54 17.52
CA ALA A 230 18.91 -27.99 17.43
C ALA A 230 19.31 -28.44 16.01
N LYS A 231 18.68 -27.86 14.98
CA LYS A 231 19.06 -28.12 13.58
C LYS A 231 20.50 -27.72 13.30
N ALA A 232 20.93 -26.54 13.74
CA ALA A 232 22.30 -26.08 13.54
C ALA A 232 23.34 -26.91 14.32
N GLU A 233 22.97 -27.43 15.49
CA GLU A 233 23.80 -28.36 16.26
C GLU A 233 23.94 -29.71 15.54
N GLN A 234 22.83 -30.24 14.99
CA GLN A 234 22.85 -31.45 14.17
C GLN A 234 23.76 -31.29 12.95
N GLU A 235 23.59 -30.20 12.18
CA GLU A 235 24.41 -29.93 10.99
C GLU A 235 25.91 -29.82 11.33
N ARG A 236 26.26 -29.31 12.51
CA ARG A 236 27.65 -29.26 12.99
C ARG A 236 28.17 -30.64 13.36
N ALA A 237 27.39 -31.43 14.10
CA ALA A 237 27.76 -32.79 14.46
C ALA A 237 27.96 -33.67 13.22
N ASP A 238 27.05 -33.58 12.24
CA ASP A 238 27.15 -34.30 10.97
C ASP A 238 28.41 -33.88 10.17
N ALA A 239 28.76 -32.60 10.19
CA ALA A 239 29.97 -32.09 9.55
C ALA A 239 31.25 -32.57 10.25
N GLU A 240 31.28 -32.62 11.59
CA GLU A 240 32.42 -33.14 12.36
C GLU A 240 32.65 -34.62 12.08
N VAL A 241 31.58 -35.43 12.01
CA VAL A 241 31.65 -36.85 11.62
C VAL A 241 32.19 -37.01 10.19
N ALA A 242 31.72 -36.18 9.25
CA ALA A 242 32.18 -36.23 7.85
C ALA A 242 33.67 -35.84 7.66
N LEU A 243 34.25 -35.10 8.62
CA LEU A 243 35.65 -34.65 8.63
C LEU A 243 36.58 -35.59 9.42
N ALA A 244 36.04 -36.57 10.16
CA ALA A 244 36.84 -37.51 10.93
C ALA A 244 37.60 -38.47 9.97
N PRO A 245 38.91 -38.71 10.20
CA PRO A 245 39.66 -39.67 9.39
C PRO A 245 39.07 -41.07 9.55
N GLU A 246 38.89 -41.78 8.42
CA GLU A 246 38.51 -43.20 8.40
C GLU A 246 39.60 -44.01 9.12
N LEU A 247 39.39 -44.29 10.41
CA LEU A 247 40.17 -45.29 11.12
C LEU A 247 39.55 -46.66 10.80
N GLU A 248 40.20 -47.38 9.87
CA GLU A 248 39.94 -48.81 9.67
C GLU A 248 40.23 -49.55 10.98
N GLY A 249 39.19 -50.10 11.62
CA GLY A 249 39.39 -50.93 12.80
C GLY A 249 38.12 -51.21 13.61
N GLU A 250 37.49 -52.34 13.26
CA GLU A 250 36.83 -53.28 14.17
C GLU A 250 35.42 -52.99 14.74
N GLU A 251 34.55 -53.96 14.46
CA GLU A 251 33.28 -54.33 15.12
C GLU A 251 32.14 -53.30 15.13
N GLU A 252 31.42 -53.32 14.01
CA GLU A 252 30.06 -52.83 13.84
C GLU A 252 29.08 -53.59 14.76
N GLN A 253 29.04 -53.21 16.04
CA GLN A 253 27.84 -53.39 16.86
C GLN A 253 26.95 -52.18 16.63
N THR A 254 26.07 -52.26 15.62
CA THR A 254 24.91 -51.37 15.50
C THR A 254 23.98 -51.61 16.68
N ILE A 255 24.31 -51.03 17.83
CA ILE A 255 23.29 -50.61 18.78
C ILE A 255 22.53 -49.53 18.02
N GLU A 256 21.35 -49.87 17.51
CA GLU A 256 20.35 -48.92 17.04
C GLU A 256 19.96 -48.06 18.24
N SER A 257 20.81 -47.10 18.59
CA SER A 257 20.57 -46.15 19.67
C SER A 257 19.39 -45.32 19.24
N THR A 258 18.21 -45.67 19.75
CA THR A 258 16.98 -44.85 19.66
C THR A 258 17.14 -43.49 20.35
N TYR A 259 18.29 -43.24 21.00
CA TYR A 259 18.62 -42.01 21.70
C TYR A 259 19.43 -41.08 20.79
N ASP A 260 18.76 -40.02 20.33
CA ASP A 260 19.40 -38.83 19.79
C ASP A 260 19.50 -37.75 20.90
N PRO A 261 20.72 -37.37 21.33
CA PRO A 261 20.91 -36.40 22.41
C PRO A 261 20.41 -34.99 22.05
N ILE A 262 20.44 -34.60 20.77
CA ILE A 262 19.99 -33.29 20.28
C ILE A 262 18.46 -33.26 20.23
N ALA A 263 17.83 -34.34 19.74
CA ALA A 263 16.38 -34.45 19.78
C ALA A 263 15.84 -34.48 21.21
N TRP A 264 16.56 -35.14 22.13
CA TRP A 264 16.23 -35.19 23.55
C TRP A 264 16.37 -33.82 24.24
N SER A 265 17.45 -33.08 23.98
CA SER A 265 17.65 -31.74 24.54
C SER A 265 16.56 -30.77 24.04
N LEU A 266 16.25 -30.81 22.74
CA LEU A 266 15.16 -30.03 22.16
C LEU A 266 13.81 -30.33 22.84
N ARG A 267 13.53 -31.61 23.13
CA ARG A 267 12.30 -32.01 23.82
C ARG A 267 12.19 -31.40 25.21
N LEU A 268 13.28 -31.41 25.98
CA LEU A 268 13.33 -30.79 27.31
C LEU A 268 13.11 -29.28 27.22
N ASP A 269 13.79 -28.62 26.28
CA ASP A 269 13.63 -27.19 26.02
C ASP A 269 12.19 -26.80 25.66
N LEU A 270 11.49 -27.64 24.89
CA LEU A 270 10.08 -27.45 24.55
C LEU A 270 9.15 -27.75 25.73
N GLN A 271 9.49 -28.70 26.61
CA GLN A 271 8.76 -28.95 27.85
C GLN A 271 8.87 -27.77 28.82
N ASP A 272 10.06 -27.20 28.98
CA ASP A 272 10.27 -26.00 29.80
C ASP A 272 9.51 -24.81 29.22
N LEU A 273 9.54 -24.65 27.89
CA LEU A 273 8.77 -23.62 27.20
C LEU A 273 7.26 -23.80 27.43
N ARG A 274 6.75 -25.04 27.39
CA ARG A 274 5.36 -25.35 27.73
C ARG A 274 5.02 -24.95 29.16
N GLN A 275 5.88 -25.30 30.13
CA GLN A 275 5.64 -24.98 31.55
C GLN A 275 5.63 -23.46 31.80
N ALA A 276 6.50 -22.73 31.11
CA ALA A 276 6.56 -21.27 31.17
C ALA A 276 5.42 -20.58 30.41
N SER A 277 4.68 -21.30 29.55
CA SER A 277 3.64 -20.73 28.71
C SER A 277 2.31 -20.51 29.46
N PRO A 278 1.58 -19.41 29.18
CA PRO A 278 0.24 -19.19 29.72
C PRO A 278 -0.74 -20.31 29.36
N GLU A 279 -1.81 -20.46 30.15
CA GLU A 279 -2.84 -21.50 29.95
C GLU A 279 -3.42 -21.53 28.53
N GLU A 280 -3.66 -20.35 27.97
CA GLU A 280 -4.20 -20.16 26.63
C GLU A 280 -3.30 -20.75 25.52
N ALA A 281 -2.00 -20.89 25.76
CA ALA A 281 -1.03 -21.44 24.82
C ALA A 281 -0.65 -22.90 25.13
N ARG A 282 -1.12 -23.48 26.24
CA ARG A 282 -0.73 -24.84 26.67
C ARG A 282 -1.12 -25.92 25.68
N GLN A 283 -2.32 -25.83 25.08
CA GLN A 283 -2.79 -26.79 24.09
C GLN A 283 -1.87 -26.82 22.85
N GLU A 284 -1.47 -25.64 22.36
CA GLU A 284 -0.56 -25.52 21.22
C GLU A 284 0.85 -26.03 21.57
N ALA A 285 1.30 -25.82 22.82
CA ALA A 285 2.55 -26.37 23.31
C ALA A 285 2.53 -27.91 23.45
N ASP A 286 1.39 -28.48 23.87
CA ASP A 286 1.17 -29.93 23.90
C ASP A 286 1.23 -30.52 22.50
N ASP A 287 0.60 -29.88 21.52
CA ASP A 287 0.64 -30.32 20.13
C ASP A 287 2.05 -30.20 19.54
N LEU A 288 2.81 -29.15 19.86
CA LEU A 288 4.23 -29.01 19.49
C LEU A 288 5.09 -30.17 20.02
N LEU A 289 4.90 -30.58 21.27
CA LEU A 289 5.63 -31.71 21.87
C LEU A 289 5.27 -33.05 21.23
N ARG A 290 4.00 -33.24 20.86
CA ARG A 290 3.55 -34.41 20.09
C ARG A 290 4.21 -34.42 18.72
N TYR A 291 4.23 -33.29 18.02
CA TYR A 291 4.86 -33.22 16.70
C TYR A 291 6.36 -33.39 16.74
N GLN A 292 7.06 -32.86 17.75
CA GLN A 292 8.49 -33.12 17.91
C GLN A 292 8.76 -34.61 18.12
N TYR A 293 7.90 -35.30 18.88
CA TYR A 293 7.99 -36.75 19.04
C TYR A 293 7.78 -37.50 17.71
N ASP A 294 6.73 -37.14 16.96
CA ASP A 294 6.39 -37.78 15.69
C ASP A 294 7.43 -37.52 14.59
N ALA A 295 8.04 -36.33 14.58
CA ALA A 295 9.04 -35.95 13.60
C ALA A 295 10.41 -36.59 13.87
N ALA A 296 10.64 -37.14 15.08
CA ALA A 296 11.92 -37.63 15.56
C ALA A 296 13.06 -36.61 15.32
N ASN A 297 13.81 -36.77 14.22
CA ASN A 297 14.96 -35.96 13.83
C ASN A 297 14.72 -35.09 12.59
N ASP A 298 13.51 -35.08 12.00
CA ASP A 298 13.17 -34.23 10.87
C ASP A 298 12.84 -32.80 11.34
N TYR A 299 13.90 -32.04 11.68
CA TYR A 299 13.80 -30.64 12.09
C TYR A 299 13.16 -29.77 11.00
N ASP A 300 13.32 -30.11 9.73
CA ASP A 300 12.73 -29.37 8.61
C ASP A 300 11.20 -29.56 8.55
N ALA A 301 10.68 -30.76 8.81
CA ALA A 301 9.24 -30.99 8.94
C ALA A 301 8.66 -30.22 10.12
N LEU A 302 9.36 -30.21 11.26
CA LEU A 302 8.93 -29.46 12.44
C LEU A 302 8.92 -27.95 12.15
N LEU A 303 9.96 -27.41 11.51
CA LEU A 303 10.01 -26.00 11.10
C LEU A 303 8.89 -25.65 10.12
N ARG A 304 8.62 -26.47 9.11
CA ARG A 304 7.51 -26.23 8.16
C ARG A 304 6.16 -26.14 8.87
N ARG A 305 5.90 -27.02 9.84
CA ARG A 305 4.66 -26.99 10.64
C ARG A 305 4.57 -25.74 11.51
N ILE A 306 5.66 -25.39 12.20
CA ILE A 306 5.74 -24.18 13.00
C ILE A 306 5.50 -22.95 12.14
N ASP A 307 6.14 -22.85 10.97
CA ASP A 307 5.98 -21.74 10.04
C ASP A 307 4.55 -21.62 9.53
N GLN A 308 3.87 -22.72 9.22
CA GLN A 308 2.44 -22.73 8.85
C GLN A 308 1.53 -22.18 9.95
N ARG A 309 1.86 -22.41 11.23
CA ARG A 309 1.09 -21.93 12.39
C ARG A 309 1.44 -20.48 12.75
N ILE A 310 2.71 -20.10 12.63
CA ILE A 310 3.20 -18.74 12.90
C ILE A 310 2.65 -17.74 11.87
N GLU A 311 2.62 -18.10 10.60
CA GLU A 311 2.35 -17.16 9.52
C GLU A 311 1.05 -16.34 9.70
N PRO A 312 -0.14 -16.93 9.95
CA PRO A 312 -1.35 -16.14 10.17
C PRO A 312 -1.28 -15.25 11.42
N LEU A 313 -0.53 -15.65 12.45
CA LEU A 313 -0.35 -14.88 13.68
C LEU A 313 0.62 -13.72 13.47
N ARG A 314 1.69 -13.95 12.70
CA ARG A 314 2.67 -12.94 12.28
C ARG A 314 1.99 -11.87 11.44
N LEU A 315 1.17 -12.25 10.47
CA LEU A 315 0.41 -11.30 9.66
C LEU A 315 -0.54 -10.42 10.49
N ALA A 316 -1.17 -11.00 11.52
CA ALA A 316 -2.03 -10.26 12.44
C ALA A 316 -1.22 -9.25 13.29
N GLU A 317 -0.07 -9.65 13.83
CA GLU A 317 0.83 -8.76 14.56
C GLU A 317 1.36 -7.65 13.65
N GLU A 318 1.83 -7.97 12.45
CA GLU A 318 2.34 -7.00 11.49
C GLU A 318 1.27 -5.97 11.14
N SER A 319 0.03 -6.41 10.92
CA SER A 319 -1.11 -5.51 10.75
C SER A 319 -1.28 -4.61 11.97
N VAL A 320 -1.18 -5.12 13.21
CA VAL A 320 -1.32 -4.29 14.42
C VAL A 320 -0.17 -3.30 14.56
N GLN A 321 1.08 -3.74 14.41
CA GLN A 321 2.28 -2.90 14.52
C GLN A 321 2.31 -1.83 13.44
N TYR A 322 1.90 -2.15 12.21
CA TYR A 322 1.84 -1.20 11.10
C TYR A 322 0.94 0.01 11.40
N HIS A 323 -0.12 -0.17 12.20
CA HIS A 323 -1.07 0.91 12.51
C HIS A 323 -0.74 1.65 13.81
N GLN A 324 0.45 1.46 14.39
CA GLN A 324 0.89 2.15 15.62
C GLN A 324 1.69 3.42 15.30
N MET A 325 1.00 4.55 15.18
CA MET A 325 1.62 5.87 15.16
C MET A 325 1.66 6.48 16.58
N PRO A 326 2.74 7.17 17.00
CA PRO A 326 2.79 7.86 18.30
C PRO A 326 1.64 8.86 18.48
N LYS A 327 1.03 8.96 19.67
CA LYS A 327 -0.15 9.82 19.93
C LYS A 327 0.01 11.26 19.44
N LYS A 328 1.16 11.90 19.70
CA LYS A 328 1.45 13.26 19.20
C LYS A 328 1.35 13.35 17.67
N GLN A 329 1.87 12.35 16.97
CA GLN A 329 1.83 12.31 15.50
C GLN A 329 0.42 11.99 14.99
N GLN A 330 -0.34 11.15 15.70
CA GLN A 330 -1.75 10.89 15.38
C GLN A 330 -2.58 12.17 15.41
N THR A 331 -2.44 12.97 16.47
CA THR A 331 -3.17 14.24 16.62
C THR A 331 -2.80 15.22 15.51
N ILE A 332 -1.51 15.41 15.24
CA ILE A 332 -1.06 16.32 14.16
C ILE A 332 -1.59 15.85 12.80
N THR A 333 -1.49 14.54 12.54
CA THR A 333 -1.98 13.94 11.28
C THR A 333 -3.48 14.14 11.12
N LEU A 334 -4.27 13.90 12.17
CA LEU A 334 -5.73 14.08 12.11
C LEU A 334 -6.13 15.54 11.94
N LEU A 335 -5.51 16.46 12.68
CA LEU A 335 -5.82 17.89 12.55
C LEU A 335 -5.47 18.43 11.16
N ALA A 336 -4.31 18.06 10.63
CA ALA A 336 -3.92 18.43 9.26
C ALA A 336 -4.91 17.86 8.22
N TYR A 337 -5.39 16.63 8.43
CA TYR A 337 -6.33 15.95 7.55
C TYR A 337 -7.67 16.70 7.50
N LEU A 338 -8.22 17.01 8.68
CA LEU A 338 -9.48 17.72 8.81
C LEU A 338 -9.38 19.15 8.27
N ALA A 339 -8.28 19.85 8.53
CA ALA A 339 -8.04 21.19 8.00
C ALA A 339 -7.97 21.18 6.47
N LEU A 340 -7.20 20.25 5.88
CA LEU A 340 -7.09 20.12 4.43
C LEU A 340 -8.43 19.76 3.79
N GLY A 341 -9.15 18.80 4.37
CA GLY A 341 -10.50 18.44 3.95
C GLY A 341 -11.47 19.61 4.01
N ALA A 342 -11.46 20.39 5.09
CA ALA A 342 -12.31 21.58 5.23
C ALA A 342 -12.00 22.65 4.19
N ILE A 343 -10.73 22.96 3.93
CA ILE A 343 -10.32 23.93 2.91
C ILE A 343 -10.81 23.50 1.53
N LEU A 344 -10.59 22.22 1.17
CA LEU A 344 -11.03 21.69 -0.12
C LEU A 344 -12.55 21.62 -0.23
N PHE A 345 -13.25 21.31 0.86
CA PHE A 345 -14.71 21.29 0.90
C PHE A 345 -15.29 22.69 0.71
N ILE A 346 -14.73 23.70 1.37
CA ILE A 346 -15.11 25.10 1.17
C ILE A 346 -14.87 25.51 -0.28
N ALA A 347 -13.71 25.17 -0.87
CA ALA A 347 -13.43 25.46 -2.27
C ALA A 347 -14.45 24.80 -3.21
N PHE A 348 -14.77 23.52 -2.97
CA PHE A 348 -15.75 22.77 -3.75
C PHE A 348 -17.15 23.37 -3.65
N GLU A 349 -17.67 23.60 -2.43
CA GLU A 349 -19.00 24.17 -2.23
C GLU A 349 -19.09 25.60 -2.76
N TYR A 350 -18.08 26.44 -2.52
CA TYR A 350 -18.06 27.81 -3.03
C TYR A 350 -18.14 27.84 -4.56
N SER A 351 -17.40 26.97 -5.24
CA SER A 351 -17.40 26.93 -6.71
C SER A 351 -18.76 26.51 -7.30
N LYS A 352 -19.58 25.70 -6.60
CA LYS A 352 -20.90 25.27 -7.11
C LYS A 352 -21.82 26.44 -7.44
N GLY A 353 -21.79 27.49 -6.62
CA GLY A 353 -22.66 28.66 -6.79
C GLY A 353 -22.35 29.49 -8.03
N TYR A 354 -21.18 29.29 -8.64
CA TYR A 354 -20.73 30.03 -9.82
C TYR A 354 -20.72 29.16 -11.09
N LEU A 355 -21.01 27.86 -10.98
CA LEU A 355 -20.99 26.97 -12.14
C LEU A 355 -22.09 27.37 -13.13
N PRO A 356 -21.80 27.37 -14.43
CA PRO A 356 -22.81 27.66 -15.44
C PRO A 356 -23.92 26.61 -15.38
N THR A 357 -25.18 27.06 -15.39
CA THR A 357 -26.33 26.16 -15.48
C THR A 357 -26.34 25.46 -16.83
N PRO A 358 -26.56 24.14 -16.90
CA PRO A 358 -26.71 23.47 -18.19
C PRO A 358 -27.90 24.08 -18.95
N SER A 359 -27.60 24.63 -20.13
CA SER A 359 -28.56 25.25 -21.05
C SER A 359 -29.40 24.22 -21.79
#